data_AF-A0A656Z8N8-F1
#
_entry.id   AF-A0A656Z8N8-F1
#
_cell.length_a   1.000
_cell.length_b   1.000
_cell.length_c   1.000
_cell.angle_alpha   90.00
_cell.angle_beta   90.00
_cell.angle_gamma   90.00
#
_symmetry.space_group_name_H-M   'P 1'
#
loop_
_entity.id
_entity.type
_entity.pdbx_description
1 polymer ?
#
loop_
_entity_poly.entity_id
_entity_poly.type
_entity_poly.pdbx_seq_one_letter_code
_entity_poly.pdbx_strand_id
1 'polypeptide(L)'
;MSGQIDARNFAIINEPRLAKIVSSSPSSGGTSLNQAVKRDIDVSRVDVERGFSLIEKGEGYLKLSKGVVRGPSVGTTFQGTLYDQRGNMSITGTFMPAYGVNRIFGEVPIFGALLGNGRDRGLLGITFKLEGSAKQPQVMVNPISIIAPGIFRSIFEF
;
A
#
# COMPACT_ATOMS: atom_id res chain seq x y z
N MET A 1 10.02 10.09 21.62
CA MET A 1 10.92 8.92 21.43
C MET A 1 10.83 8.46 19.99
N SER A 2 11.96 8.15 19.35
CA SER A 2 12.00 7.57 18.01
C SER A 2 12.59 6.16 18.06
N GLY A 3 12.28 5.35 17.05
CA GLY A 3 12.78 3.98 16.97
C GLY A 3 12.38 3.30 15.67
N GLN A 4 12.45 1.97 15.66
CA GLN A 4 12.03 1.16 14.53
C GLN A 4 11.30 -0.10 14.99
N ILE A 5 10.44 -0.62 14.13
CA ILE A 5 9.80 -1.93 14.27
C ILE A 5 10.26 -2.76 13.07
N ASP A 6 10.72 -3.99 13.31
CA ASP A 6 11.04 -5.00 12.30
C ASP A 6 10.39 -6.32 12.74
N ALA A 7 9.42 -6.80 11.98
CA ALA A 7 8.71 -8.05 12.21
C ALA A 7 8.92 -8.96 11.01
N ARG A 8 9.11 -10.26 11.23
CA ARG A 8 9.47 -11.22 10.18
C ARG A 8 8.65 -12.48 10.30
N ASN A 9 8.43 -13.14 9.16
CA ASN A 9 7.84 -14.47 9.06
C ASN A 9 6.51 -14.60 9.82
N PHE A 10 5.56 -13.73 9.48
CA PHE A 10 4.21 -13.76 10.06
C PHE A 10 3.16 -13.77 8.95
N ALA A 11 1.90 -14.00 9.32
CA ALA A 11 0.80 -13.96 8.37
C ALA A 11 -0.32 -13.06 8.89
N ILE A 12 -0.94 -12.34 7.96
CA ILE A 12 -2.19 -11.62 8.21
C ILE A 12 -3.32 -12.58 7.85
N ILE A 13 -4.16 -12.90 8.82
CA ILE A 13 -5.23 -13.89 8.67
C ILE A 13 -6.58 -13.19 8.77
N ASN A 14 -7.46 -13.44 7.79
CA ASN A 14 -8.85 -13.00 7.77
C ASN A 14 -9.04 -11.51 8.07
N GLU A 15 -8.29 -10.62 7.39
CA GLU A 15 -8.41 -9.17 7.60
C GLU A 15 -9.43 -8.54 6.64
N PRO A 16 -10.63 -8.14 7.11
CA PRO A 16 -11.71 -7.65 6.24
C PRO A 16 -11.36 -6.33 5.54
N ARG A 17 -10.45 -5.52 6.09
CA ARG A 17 -10.02 -4.28 5.46
C ARG A 17 -9.16 -4.53 4.22
N LEU A 18 -8.35 -5.60 4.21
CA LEU A 18 -7.60 -6.01 3.02
C LEU A 18 -8.56 -6.45 1.91
N ALA A 19 -9.61 -7.21 2.26
CA ALA A 19 -10.66 -7.59 1.31
C ALA A 19 -11.29 -6.37 0.64
N LYS A 20 -11.59 -5.31 1.40
CA LYS A 20 -12.14 -4.07 0.86
C LYS A 20 -11.19 -3.36 -0.12
N ILE A 21 -9.87 -3.41 0.11
CA ILE A 21 -8.88 -2.79 -0.79
C ILE A 21 -8.81 -3.55 -2.13
N VAL A 22 -8.84 -4.89 -2.10
CA VAL A 22 -8.78 -5.69 -3.33
C VAL A 22 -10.11 -5.77 -4.08
N SER A 23 -11.23 -5.58 -3.37
CA SER A 23 -12.56 -5.60 -3.98
C SER A 23 -13.10 -4.21 -4.35
N SER A 24 -12.45 -3.11 -3.93
CA SER A 24 -12.95 -1.77 -4.20
C SER A 24 -12.93 -1.46 -5.71
N SER A 25 -14.07 -0.99 -6.22
CA SER A 25 -14.21 -0.44 -7.56
C SER A 25 -14.07 1.09 -7.52
N PRO A 26 -13.49 1.73 -8.54
CA PRO A 26 -13.49 3.19 -8.66
C PRO A 26 -14.93 3.73 -8.61
N SER A 27 -15.14 4.85 -7.91
CA SER A 27 -16.44 5.53 -7.81
C SER A 27 -17.00 6.05 -9.13
N SER A 28 -16.19 6.06 -10.20
CA SER A 28 -16.55 6.44 -11.57
C SER A 28 -17.07 5.30 -12.44
N GLY A 29 -17.47 4.16 -11.86
CA GLY A 29 -18.06 3.04 -12.61
C GLY A 29 -17.02 2.13 -13.28
N GLY A 30 -15.82 2.02 -12.73
CA GLY A 30 -14.78 1.16 -13.27
C GLY A 30 -14.68 -0.23 -12.61
N THR A 31 -13.85 -1.07 -13.22
CA THR A 31 -13.55 -2.45 -12.84
C THR A 31 -12.86 -2.53 -11.47
N SER A 32 -13.29 -3.42 -10.57
CA SER A 32 -12.60 -3.65 -9.28
C SER A 32 -11.18 -4.17 -9.50
N LEU A 33 -10.27 -4.03 -8.53
CA LEU A 33 -8.91 -4.56 -8.70
C LEU A 33 -8.89 -6.05 -9.07
N ASN A 34 -9.67 -6.89 -8.38
CA ASN A 34 -9.76 -8.32 -8.72
C ASN A 34 -10.19 -8.55 -10.17
N GLN A 35 -11.13 -7.76 -10.67
CA GLN A 35 -11.58 -7.82 -12.05
C GLN A 35 -10.53 -7.25 -13.04
N ALA A 36 -9.80 -6.20 -12.65
CA ALA A 36 -8.74 -5.59 -13.45
C ALA A 36 -7.52 -6.51 -13.58
N VAL A 37 -7.25 -7.33 -12.55
CA VAL A 37 -6.17 -8.31 -12.50
C VAL A 37 -6.62 -9.69 -13.03
N LYS A 38 -7.91 -9.86 -13.36
CA LYS A 38 -8.53 -11.10 -13.87
C LYS A 38 -8.26 -12.34 -12.99
N ARG A 39 -8.05 -12.17 -11.67
CA ARG A 39 -7.88 -13.26 -10.69
C ARG A 39 -8.35 -12.86 -9.31
N ASP A 40 -8.89 -13.84 -8.59
CA ASP A 40 -9.23 -13.70 -7.18
C ASP A 40 -7.95 -13.58 -6.35
N ILE A 41 -7.71 -12.40 -5.77
CA ILE A 41 -6.66 -12.22 -4.78
C ILE A 41 -7.18 -12.81 -3.47
N ASP A 42 -6.70 -14.00 -3.11
CA ASP A 42 -7.00 -14.60 -1.82
C ASP A 42 -6.29 -13.80 -0.71
N VAL A 43 -7.08 -13.08 0.07
CA VAL A 43 -6.63 -12.31 1.25
C VAL A 43 -7.00 -12.99 2.56
N SER A 44 -7.53 -14.22 2.53
CA SER A 44 -7.82 -15.00 3.74
C SER A 44 -6.54 -15.27 4.55
N ARG A 45 -5.42 -15.42 3.84
CA ARG A 45 -4.08 -15.49 4.39
C ARG A 45 -3.12 -14.72 3.50
N VAL A 46 -2.45 -13.74 4.09
CA VAL A 46 -1.36 -13.01 3.44
C VAL A 46 -0.08 -13.29 4.21
N ASP A 47 0.82 -14.07 3.61
CA ASP A 47 2.14 -14.32 4.17
C ASP A 47 3.01 -13.06 4.07
N VAL A 48 3.70 -12.73 5.15
CA VAL A 48 4.61 -11.59 5.27
C VAL A 48 5.99 -12.09 5.65
N GLU A 49 6.95 -11.88 4.74
CA GLU A 49 8.37 -12.14 4.97
C GLU A 49 8.95 -11.10 5.92
N ARG A 50 8.63 -9.82 5.71
CA ARG A 50 9.12 -8.71 6.53
C ARG A 50 8.16 -7.51 6.55
N GLY A 51 7.86 -7.03 7.75
CA GLY A 51 7.26 -5.72 8.01
C GLY A 51 8.28 -4.81 8.70
N PHE A 52 8.45 -3.58 8.22
CA PHE A 52 9.37 -2.61 8.80
C PHE A 52 8.74 -1.22 8.83
N SER A 53 9.01 -0.43 9.87
CA SER A 53 8.72 1.00 9.88
C SER A 53 9.59 1.74 10.90
N LEU A 54 9.96 2.98 10.59
CA LEU A 54 10.45 3.93 11.58
C LEU A 54 9.27 4.52 12.34
N ILE A 55 9.41 4.64 13.66
CA ILE A 55 8.36 5.14 14.54
C ILE A 55 8.79 6.39 15.29
N GLU A 56 7.84 7.28 15.50
CA GLU A 56 7.94 8.42 16.42
C GLU A 56 6.77 8.37 17.39
N LYS A 57 7.05 8.13 18.67
CA LYS A 57 6.07 8.08 19.76
C LYS A 57 6.24 9.30 20.67
N GLY A 58 5.15 10.00 20.94
CA GLY A 58 5.08 11.04 21.94
C GLY A 58 3.82 10.92 22.80
N GLU A 59 3.48 11.98 23.52
CA GLU A 59 2.32 11.99 24.41
C GLU A 59 1.01 11.92 23.60
N GLY A 60 0.35 10.77 23.68
CA GLY A 60 -0.91 10.52 23.01
C GLY A 60 -0.81 10.30 21.51
N TYR A 61 0.38 10.14 20.91
CA TYR A 61 0.49 9.91 19.46
C TYR A 61 1.56 8.87 19.07
N LEU A 62 1.37 8.29 17.89
CA LEU A 62 2.33 7.44 17.21
C LEU A 62 2.30 7.71 15.71
N LYS A 63 3.46 8.09 15.15
CA LYS A 63 3.67 8.27 13.71
C LYS A 63 4.53 7.14 13.16
N LEU A 64 4.25 6.78 11.91
CA LEU A 64 4.92 5.77 11.13
C LEU A 64 5.55 6.43 9.90
N SER A 65 6.79 6.09 9.61
CA SER A 65 7.47 6.53 8.39
C SER A 65 8.28 5.39 7.79
N LYS A 66 8.53 5.47 6.47
CA LYS A 66 9.24 4.45 5.71
C LYS A 66 8.68 3.03 5.95
N GLY A 67 7.35 2.94 6.09
CA GLY A 67 6.65 1.70 6.35
C GLY A 67 6.64 0.82 5.12
N VAL A 68 7.01 -0.45 5.28
CA VAL A 68 6.99 -1.46 4.23
C VAL A 68 6.52 -2.80 4.80
N VAL A 69 5.66 -3.49 4.06
CA VAL A 69 5.33 -4.90 4.26
C VAL A 69 5.65 -5.62 2.96
N ARG A 70 6.41 -6.71 3.05
CA ARG A 70 6.79 -7.54 1.92
C ARG A 70 6.34 -8.98 2.16
N GLY A 71 5.65 -9.55 1.19
CA GLY A 71 5.28 -10.95 1.11
C GLY A 71 5.50 -11.50 -0.30
N PRO A 72 5.34 -12.82 -0.50
CA PRO A 72 5.56 -13.47 -1.79
C PRO A 72 4.52 -13.10 -2.85
N SER A 73 3.29 -12.78 -2.44
CA SER A 73 2.18 -12.49 -3.35
C SER A 73 1.80 -11.01 -3.40
N VAL A 74 2.13 -10.24 -2.37
CA VAL A 74 1.75 -8.83 -2.23
C VAL A 74 2.79 -8.08 -1.40
N GLY A 75 2.87 -6.77 -1.58
CA GLY A 75 3.56 -5.87 -0.68
C GLY A 75 2.81 -4.56 -0.53
N THR A 76 3.16 -3.78 0.48
CA THR A 76 2.62 -2.44 0.66
C THR A 76 3.68 -1.50 1.22
N THR A 77 3.60 -0.24 0.83
CA THR A 77 4.24 0.86 1.55
C THR A 77 3.19 1.62 2.35
N PHE A 78 3.61 2.28 3.44
CA PHE A 78 2.72 3.14 4.22
C PHE A 78 3.49 4.18 5.03
N GLN A 79 2.84 5.30 5.32
CA GLN A 79 3.33 6.34 6.21
C GLN A 79 2.17 7.19 6.75
N GLY A 80 2.40 7.86 7.87
CA GLY A 80 1.45 8.81 8.45
C GLY A 80 1.29 8.65 9.95
N THR A 81 0.13 9.06 10.46
CA THR A 81 -0.22 9.02 11.88
C THR A 81 -1.05 7.77 12.16
N LEU A 82 -0.54 6.86 12.99
CA LEU A 82 -1.27 5.67 13.42
C LEU A 82 -2.38 6.03 14.40
N TYR A 83 -2.07 6.89 15.36
CA TYR A 83 -3.06 7.56 16.21
C TYR A 83 -2.51 8.92 16.67
N ASP A 84 -3.38 9.92 16.76
CA ASP A 84 -3.12 11.21 17.40
C ASP A 84 -3.72 11.27 18.82
N GLN A 85 -3.61 12.41 19.49
CA GLN A 85 -4.13 12.62 20.84
C GLN A 85 -5.64 12.45 20.96
N ARG A 86 -6.37 12.56 19.84
CA ARG A 86 -7.82 12.34 19.76
C ARG A 86 -8.15 10.90 19.37
N GLY A 87 -7.16 10.04 19.19
CA GLY A 87 -7.30 8.66 18.77
C GLY A 87 -7.59 8.50 17.27
N ASN A 88 -7.31 9.52 16.45
CA ASN A 88 -7.54 9.48 15.02
C ASN A 88 -6.30 9.02 14.23
N MET A 89 -6.54 8.29 13.16
CA MET A 89 -5.57 7.79 12.20
C MET A 89 -5.60 8.64 10.92
N SER A 90 -4.43 8.80 10.31
CA SER A 90 -4.28 9.31 8.94
C SER A 90 -3.06 8.64 8.33
N ILE A 91 -3.26 7.54 7.61
CA ILE A 91 -2.20 6.78 6.94
C ILE A 91 -2.45 6.78 5.45
N THR A 92 -1.41 7.00 4.66
CA THR A 92 -1.43 6.77 3.21
C THR A 92 -0.49 5.64 2.88
N GLY A 93 -0.84 4.81 1.91
CA GLY A 93 0.01 3.74 1.43
C GLY A 93 -0.28 3.33 -0.01
N THR A 94 0.55 2.43 -0.51
CA THR A 94 0.42 1.86 -1.85
C THR A 94 0.51 0.35 -1.75
N PHE A 95 -0.57 -0.34 -2.13
CA PHE A 95 -0.60 -1.79 -2.27
C PHE A 95 -0.05 -2.20 -3.64
N MET A 96 0.82 -3.20 -3.66
CA MET A 96 1.54 -3.68 -4.84
C MET A 96 1.39 -5.20 -4.96
N PRO A 97 0.76 -5.73 -6.02
CA PRO A 97 0.73 -7.17 -6.28
C PRO A 97 2.11 -7.67 -6.73
N ALA A 98 2.58 -8.81 -6.22
CA ALA A 98 3.93 -9.32 -6.50
C ALA A 98 4.22 -9.57 -8.00
N TYR A 99 3.19 -9.82 -8.80
CA TYR A 99 3.32 -10.03 -10.25
C TYR A 99 3.75 -8.76 -11.02
N GLY A 100 3.64 -7.57 -10.42
CA GLY A 100 4.18 -6.30 -10.96
C GLY A 100 5.61 -5.98 -10.48
N VAL A 101 6.24 -6.89 -9.71
CA VAL A 101 7.35 -6.55 -8.81
C VAL A 101 8.58 -7.43 -9.00
N ASN A 102 8.95 -7.79 -10.22
CA ASN A 102 10.20 -8.55 -10.39
C ASN A 102 11.48 -7.73 -10.08
N ARG A 103 11.39 -6.42 -9.74
CA ARG A 103 12.55 -5.54 -9.48
C ARG A 103 12.42 -4.47 -8.38
N ILE A 104 11.25 -4.23 -7.77
CA ILE A 104 11.06 -3.08 -6.84
C ILE A 104 11.58 -3.37 -5.43
N PHE A 105 11.53 -4.64 -4.99
CA PHE A 105 12.00 -5.03 -3.65
C PHE A 105 13.51 -5.31 -3.56
N GLY A 106 14.24 -5.23 -4.67
CA GLY A 106 15.67 -5.52 -4.76
C GLY A 106 16.57 -4.42 -4.19
N GLU A 107 16.05 -3.20 -4.01
CA GLU A 107 16.81 -2.07 -3.51
C GLU A 107 15.93 -1.27 -2.54
N VAL A 108 16.16 -1.44 -1.24
CA VAL A 108 15.68 -0.48 -0.24
C VAL A 108 16.88 0.36 0.21
N PRO A 109 17.02 1.62 -0.26
CA PRO A 109 17.90 2.56 0.43
C PRO A 109 17.13 3.68 1.15
N ILE A 110 16.27 4.46 0.49
CA ILE A 110 15.45 5.55 1.04
C ILE A 110 14.47 5.94 -0.08
N PHE A 111 13.16 5.97 0.18
CA PHE A 111 12.06 5.92 -0.82
C PHE A 111 11.86 7.16 -1.73
N GLY A 112 12.90 7.93 -2.04
CA GLY A 112 12.82 9.13 -2.90
C GLY A 112 12.92 8.87 -4.41
N ALA A 113 13.56 7.78 -4.85
CA ALA A 113 13.86 7.55 -6.27
C ALA A 113 12.82 6.71 -7.02
N LEU A 114 12.00 5.93 -6.30
CA LEU A 114 11.01 5.03 -6.90
C LEU A 114 9.69 5.72 -7.27
N LEU A 115 9.50 6.98 -6.88
CA LEU A 115 8.36 7.80 -7.29
C LEU A 115 8.76 8.94 -8.27
N GLY A 116 10.04 9.11 -8.56
CA GLY A 116 10.51 10.16 -9.47
C GLY A 116 12.02 10.37 -9.42
N ASN A 117 12.78 9.54 -10.15
CA ASN A 117 13.94 9.94 -10.98
C ASN A 117 14.67 8.70 -11.50
N GLY A 118 14.06 8.03 -12.47
CA GLY A 118 14.65 6.87 -13.13
C GLY A 118 13.81 6.42 -14.30
N ARG A 119 13.82 7.24 -15.36
CA ARG A 119 13.46 6.95 -16.76
C ARG A 119 12.80 5.57 -16.95
N ASP A 120 11.48 5.60 -17.11
CA ASP A 120 10.71 4.57 -17.83
C ASP A 120 10.44 3.20 -17.18
N ARG A 121 9.96 3.13 -15.93
CA ARG A 121 9.36 1.87 -15.40
C ARG A 121 8.07 2.11 -14.61
N GLY A 122 6.96 1.64 -15.17
CA GLY A 122 5.63 1.87 -14.62
C GLY A 122 5.33 1.01 -13.41
N LEU A 123 4.72 1.64 -12.40
CA LEU A 123 4.29 0.99 -11.17
C LEU A 123 2.79 0.74 -11.26
N LEU A 124 2.39 -0.53 -11.20
CA LEU A 124 1.01 -0.94 -10.95
C LEU A 124 0.85 -1.01 -9.43
N GLY A 125 0.30 0.05 -8.84
CA GLY A 125 0.04 0.14 -7.41
C GLY A 125 -1.31 0.80 -7.15
N ILE A 126 -1.95 0.39 -6.06
CA ILE A 126 -3.23 0.96 -5.64
C ILE A 126 -2.95 1.81 -4.43
N THR A 127 -3.18 3.12 -4.57
CA THR A 127 -3.03 4.02 -3.44
C THR A 127 -4.26 3.92 -2.55
N PHE A 128 -4.03 3.90 -1.24
CA PHE A 128 -5.08 3.91 -0.24
C PHE A 128 -4.79 4.95 0.82
N LYS A 129 -5.87 5.45 1.45
CA LYS A 129 -5.83 6.29 2.64
C LYS A 129 -6.72 5.68 3.72
N LEU A 130 -6.20 5.65 4.94
CA LEU A 130 -6.93 5.30 6.16
C LEU A 130 -7.12 6.58 6.96
N GLU A 131 -8.36 6.95 7.28
CA GLU A 131 -8.68 8.19 7.99
C GLU A 131 -9.81 8.01 9.01
N GLY A 132 -9.81 8.81 10.07
CA GLY A 132 -10.83 8.76 11.13
C GLY A 132 -10.38 7.99 12.37
N SER A 133 -11.30 7.44 13.16
CA SER A 133 -10.95 6.74 14.41
C SER A 133 -9.96 5.59 14.16
N ALA A 134 -8.85 5.53 14.89
CA ALA A 134 -7.85 4.47 14.70
C ALA A 134 -8.39 3.05 14.99
N LYS A 135 -9.47 2.94 15.77
CA LYS A 135 -10.17 1.68 16.03
C LYS A 135 -11.03 1.22 14.85
N GLN A 136 -11.55 2.16 14.06
CA GLN A 136 -12.45 1.92 12.95
C GLN A 136 -12.21 2.96 11.82
N PRO A 137 -11.04 2.93 11.16
CA PRO A 137 -10.74 3.91 10.13
C PRO A 137 -11.57 3.66 8.88
N GLN A 138 -11.94 4.73 8.20
CA GLN A 138 -12.48 4.67 6.84
C GLN A 138 -11.34 4.36 5.86
N VAL A 139 -11.60 3.46 4.93
CA VAL A 139 -10.66 3.07 3.87
C VAL A 139 -11.09 3.75 2.59
N MET A 140 -10.24 4.62 2.07
CA MET A 140 -10.41 5.25 0.75
C MET A 140 -9.38 4.68 -0.19
N VAL A 141 -9.80 4.31 -1.40
CA VAL A 141 -8.93 3.70 -2.41
C VAL A 141 -9.00 4.53 -3.68
N ASN A 142 -7.83 4.84 -4.27
CA ASN A 142 -7.75 5.41 -5.60
C ASN A 142 -7.13 4.36 -6.56
N PRO A 143 -7.98 3.60 -7.28
CA PRO A 143 -7.53 2.54 -8.19
C PRO A 143 -6.87 3.07 -9.47
N ILE A 144 -6.99 4.36 -9.80
CA ILE A 144 -6.37 4.99 -10.97
C ILE A 144 -5.06 5.66 -10.54
N SER A 145 -4.11 4.87 -10.04
CA SER A 145 -2.73 5.33 -9.82
C SER A 145 -1.76 4.41 -10.54
N ILE A 146 -2.01 4.20 -11.84
CA ILE A 146 -0.96 3.74 -12.74
C ILE A 146 0.04 4.88 -12.82
N ILE A 147 1.21 4.74 -12.20
CA ILE A 147 2.33 5.62 -12.51
C ILE A 147 2.82 5.14 -13.88
N ALA A 148 2.26 5.71 -14.94
CA ALA A 148 2.59 5.38 -16.32
C ALA A 148 3.81 6.20 -16.78
N PRO A 149 4.91 5.57 -17.20
CA PRO A 149 5.90 6.19 -18.05
C PRO A 149 5.62 5.82 -19.51
N GLY A 150 5.57 6.83 -20.37
CA GLY A 150 5.93 6.77 -21.80
C GLY A 150 5.13 5.91 -22.79
N ILE A 151 4.50 4.79 -22.38
CA ILE A 151 4.06 3.75 -23.34
C ILE A 151 2.54 3.67 -23.51
N PHE A 152 1.74 4.31 -22.64
CA PHE A 152 0.27 4.26 -22.74
C PHE A 152 -0.38 5.37 -23.58
N ARG A 153 0.37 6.05 -24.46
CA ARG A 153 -0.24 6.97 -25.44
C ARG A 153 -1.10 6.26 -26.50
N SER A 154 -1.07 4.92 -26.58
CA SER A 154 -1.64 4.18 -27.70
C SER A 154 -2.81 3.24 -27.36
N ILE A 155 -3.34 3.25 -26.12
CA ILE A 155 -4.47 2.38 -25.74
C ILE A 155 -5.74 3.18 -25.36
N PHE A 156 -5.72 4.50 -25.59
CA PHE A 156 -6.90 5.36 -25.54
C PHE A 156 -7.04 6.23 -26.81
N GLU A 157 -6.52 5.75 -27.94
CA GLU A 157 -6.98 6.27 -29.23
C GLU A 157 -8.33 5.62 -29.55
N PHE A 158 -9.38 6.45 -29.52
CA PHE A 158 -10.29 6.50 -30.65
C PHE A 158 -9.71 7.47 -31.68
#